data_AF-A0A7J6QLN5-F1
#
_entry.id   AF-A0A7J6QLN5-F1
#
_cell.length_a   1.000
_cell.length_b   1.000
_cell.length_c   1.000
_cell.angle_alpha   90.00
_cell.angle_beta   90.00
_cell.angle_gamma   90.00
#
_symmetry.space_group_name_H-M   'P 1'
#
loop_
_entity.id
_entity.type
_entity.pdbx_description
1 polymer ?
#
loop_
_entity_poly.entity_id
_entity_poly.type
_entity_poly.pdbx_seq_one_letter_code
_entity_poly.pdbx_strand_id
1 'polypeptide(L)'
;YRHHTSYREYKNSFKMAMTSNPPGSEGLYRHHRFSLLKLGHLNVVVRAEVDAIVKEVENNNVHLHDDEWKFCDEGRCAVWTQEAGAFNPNDTTVELKCRTLKCPRAGFKAAYYQMALGDSDKLAVGRHQDGHLVKVEEFTLAEVHEKATDNIDKRWA
;
A
#
# COMPACT_ATOMS: atom_id res chain seq x y z
N TYR A 1 -4.48 -10.69 30.11
CA TYR A 1 -3.33 -10.02 29.46
C TYR A 1 -2.42 -11.06 28.81
N ARG A 2 -2.62 -11.38 27.53
CA ARG A 2 -1.71 -12.16 26.66
C ARG A 2 -2.31 -12.10 25.23
N HIS A 3 -1.46 -12.11 24.19
CA HIS A 3 -1.76 -11.99 22.74
C HIS A 3 -1.56 -10.62 22.05
N HIS A 4 -0.68 -9.75 22.55
CA HIS A 4 -0.23 -8.60 21.74
C HIS A 4 0.92 -8.91 20.76
N THR A 5 1.56 -10.08 20.88
CA THR A 5 2.61 -10.54 19.95
C THR A 5 2.08 -11.01 18.58
N SER A 6 0.82 -11.44 18.49
CA SER A 6 0.31 -12.18 17.31
C SER A 6 -0.07 -11.30 16.11
N TYR A 7 -0.58 -10.08 16.32
CA TYR A 7 -1.14 -9.28 15.22
C TYR A 7 -0.09 -8.72 14.26
N ARG A 8 1.06 -8.26 14.79
CA ARG A 8 2.16 -7.74 13.96
C ARG A 8 2.79 -8.84 13.11
N GLU A 9 2.92 -10.03 13.69
CA GLU A 9 3.41 -11.22 13.00
C GLU A 9 2.45 -11.61 11.87
N TYR A 10 1.14 -11.69 12.12
CA TYR A 10 0.16 -11.98 11.06
C TYR A 10 0.14 -10.96 9.93
N LYS A 11 0.34 -9.68 10.22
CA LYS A 11 0.48 -8.65 9.18
C LYS A 11 1.69 -8.91 8.30
N ASN A 12 2.85 -9.18 8.90
CA ASN A 12 4.08 -9.42 8.15
C ASN A 12 4.01 -10.73 7.35
N SER A 13 3.51 -11.82 7.96
CA SER A 13 3.33 -13.09 7.28
C SER A 13 2.35 -12.98 6.11
N PHE A 14 1.26 -12.20 6.26
CA PHE A 14 0.34 -11.95 5.17
C PHE A 14 1.01 -11.23 4.00
N LYS A 15 1.78 -10.16 4.27
CA LYS A 15 2.53 -9.46 3.21
C LYS A 15 3.47 -10.42 2.49
N MET A 16 4.30 -11.16 3.23
CA MET A 16 5.24 -12.12 2.65
C MET A 16 4.56 -13.24 1.84
N ALA A 17 3.35 -13.65 2.21
CA ALA A 17 2.60 -14.68 1.47
C ALA A 17 1.93 -14.14 0.20
N MET A 18 1.64 -12.84 0.15
CA MET A 18 0.91 -12.20 -0.96
C MET A 18 1.82 -11.49 -1.96
N THR A 19 3.10 -11.29 -1.61
CA THR A 19 4.06 -10.58 -2.47
C THR A 19 5.24 -11.48 -2.79
N SER A 20 5.79 -11.30 -3.98
CA SER A 20 7.11 -11.79 -4.35
C SER A 20 8.02 -10.61 -4.66
N ASN A 21 9.31 -10.79 -4.39
CA ASN A 21 10.31 -9.84 -4.87
C ASN A 21 10.57 -10.12 -6.35
N PRO A 22 10.59 -9.11 -7.23
CA PRO A 22 11.05 -9.30 -8.59
C PRO A 22 12.51 -9.80 -8.60
N PRO A 23 12.92 -10.63 -9.59
CA PRO A 23 14.29 -11.14 -9.67
C PRO A 23 15.32 -10.00 -9.63
N GLY A 24 16.34 -10.13 -8.79
CA GLY A 24 17.38 -9.12 -8.58
C GLY A 24 17.11 -8.16 -7.43
N SER A 25 15.88 -8.10 -6.88
CA SER A 25 15.49 -7.20 -5.78
C SER A 25 15.52 -7.84 -4.39
N GLU A 26 16.12 -9.03 -4.26
CA GLU A 26 16.04 -9.84 -3.04
C GLU A 26 16.65 -9.16 -1.81
N GLY A 27 17.60 -8.23 -2.02
CA GLY A 27 18.21 -7.41 -0.96
C GLY A 27 17.41 -6.16 -0.56
N LEU A 28 16.36 -5.80 -1.30
CA LEU A 28 15.54 -4.61 -1.02
C LEU A 28 14.44 -4.95 -0.03
N TYR A 29 14.23 -4.06 0.95
CA TYR A 29 13.31 -4.32 2.07
C TYR A 29 12.03 -3.48 2.03
N ARG A 30 12.05 -2.31 1.37
CA ARG A 30 10.91 -1.39 1.30
C ARG A 30 10.95 -0.57 0.03
N HIS A 31 9.77 -0.34 -0.52
CA HIS A 31 9.57 0.56 -1.65
C HIS A 31 8.85 1.82 -1.18
N HIS A 32 9.22 2.96 -1.74
CA HIS A 32 8.55 4.22 -1.46
C HIS A 32 8.18 4.91 -2.76
N ARG A 33 7.00 5.53 -2.78
CA ARG A 33 6.55 6.42 -3.85
C ARG A 33 6.58 7.86 -3.34
N PHE A 34 6.97 8.77 -4.23
CA PHE A 34 6.77 10.20 -4.03
C PHE A 34 5.60 10.65 -4.89
N SER A 35 4.64 11.32 -4.27
CA SER A 35 3.46 11.86 -4.95
C SER A 35 3.32 13.35 -4.64
N LEU A 36 3.02 14.13 -5.68
CA LEU A 36 2.66 15.54 -5.53
C LEU A 36 1.13 15.64 -5.44
N LEU A 37 0.61 15.93 -4.25
CA LEU A 37 -0.80 16.08 -3.99
C LEU A 37 -1.19 17.55 -3.92
N LYS A 38 -2.39 17.86 -4.42
CA LYS A 38 -2.97 19.19 -4.30
C LYS A 38 -4.14 19.19 -3.32
N LEU A 39 -3.95 19.83 -2.18
CA LEU A 39 -4.97 20.01 -1.15
C LEU A 39 -5.49 21.45 -1.19
N GLY A 40 -6.48 21.68 -2.06
CA GLY A 40 -6.98 23.02 -2.36
C GLY A 40 -5.92 23.85 -3.09
N HIS A 41 -5.35 24.85 -2.40
CA HIS A 41 -4.26 25.68 -2.93
C HIS A 41 -2.87 25.23 -2.46
N LEU A 42 -2.79 24.25 -1.55
CA LEU A 42 -1.53 23.73 -1.04
C LEU A 42 -1.03 22.58 -1.91
N ASN A 43 0.21 22.67 -2.39
CA ASN A 43 0.91 21.54 -3.01
C ASN A 43 1.72 20.83 -1.92
N VAL A 44 1.56 19.53 -1.81
CA VAL A 44 2.21 18.69 -0.79
C VAL A 44 2.95 17.57 -1.50
N VAL A 45 4.24 17.42 -1.22
CA VAL A 45 5.00 16.24 -1.60
C VAL A 45 4.86 15.22 -0.49
N VAL A 46 4.32 14.05 -0.80
CA VAL A 46 4.20 12.94 0.14
C VAL A 46 5.14 11.82 -0.29
N ARG A 47 5.95 11.35 0.66
CA ARG A 47 6.68 10.09 0.54
C ARG A 47 5.94 9.01 1.33
N ALA A 48 5.46 7.98 0.66
CA ALA A 48 4.75 6.86 1.29
C ALA A 48 5.40 5.52 0.96
N GLU A 49 5.36 4.59 1.92
CA GLU A 49 5.74 3.19 1.68
C GLU A 49 4.67 2.55 0.79
N VAL A 50 5.10 1.82 -0.25
CA VAL A 50 4.23 1.03 -1.12
C VAL A 50 4.39 -0.43 -0.72
N ASP A 51 3.28 -1.07 -0.33
CA ASP A 51 3.32 -2.46 0.12
C ASP A 51 3.52 -3.45 -1.02
N ALA A 52 2.87 -3.22 -2.17
CA ALA A 52 3.00 -4.04 -3.37
C ALA A 52 2.57 -3.28 -4.63
N ILE A 53 2.94 -3.82 -5.80
CA ILE A 53 2.48 -3.38 -7.11
C ILE A 53 1.90 -4.58 -7.87
N VAL A 54 0.86 -4.36 -8.67
CA VAL A 54 0.33 -5.38 -9.58
C VAL A 54 1.12 -5.30 -10.88
N LYS A 55 1.87 -6.35 -11.20
CA LYS A 55 2.52 -6.54 -12.49
C LYS A 55 2.26 -7.92 -13.03
N GLU A 56 2.18 -8.03 -14.35
CA GLU A 56 2.35 -9.32 -14.99
C GLU A 56 3.79 -9.80 -14.72
N VAL A 57 3.95 -11.11 -14.54
CA VAL A 57 5.27 -11.71 -14.30
C VAL A 57 6.06 -11.63 -15.61
N GLU A 58 6.79 -10.54 -15.80
CA GLU A 58 7.78 -10.47 -16.86
C GLU A 58 9.02 -11.25 -16.43
N ASN A 59 9.34 -12.33 -17.16
CA ASN A 59 10.52 -13.19 -16.92
C ASN A 59 11.86 -12.51 -17.24
N ASN A 60 11.88 -11.19 -17.44
CA ASN A 60 13.09 -10.46 -17.74
C ASN A 60 13.80 -10.10 -16.44
N ASN A 61 15.10 -10.36 -16.37
CA ASN A 61 15.93 -9.90 -15.26
C ASN A 61 15.73 -8.39 -15.08
N VAL A 62 15.14 -8.00 -13.95
CA VAL A 62 15.03 -6.60 -13.61
C VAL A 62 16.44 -6.11 -13.26
N HIS A 63 17.01 -5.33 -14.16
CA HIS A 63 18.27 -4.65 -13.89
C HIS A 63 18.01 -3.52 -12.89
N LEU A 64 18.22 -3.82 -11.61
CA LEU A 64 18.26 -2.81 -10.56
C LEU A 64 19.60 -2.10 -10.64
N HIS A 65 19.57 -0.93 -11.25
CA HIS A 65 20.68 -0.01 -11.20
C HIS A 65 20.40 1.00 -10.08
N ASP A 66 21.32 1.16 -9.14
CA ASP A 66 21.31 2.26 -8.16
C ASP A 66 21.74 3.59 -8.81
N ASP A 67 21.42 3.79 -10.09
CA ASP A 67 22.07 4.78 -10.92
C ASP A 67 21.34 6.13 -10.88
N GLU A 68 22.13 7.12 -10.48
CA GLU A 68 21.97 8.57 -10.60
C GLU A 68 20.72 9.22 -9.99
N TRP A 69 20.96 10.13 -9.05
CA TRP A 69 19.96 11.07 -8.59
C TRP A 69 19.40 11.85 -9.78
N LYS A 70 18.11 11.72 -10.05
CA LYS A 70 17.40 12.47 -11.08
C LYS A 70 16.76 13.70 -10.45
N PHE A 71 16.95 14.84 -11.08
CA PHE A 71 16.29 16.06 -10.68
C PHE A 71 14.91 16.13 -11.34
N CYS A 72 13.85 16.06 -10.54
CA CYS A 72 12.48 16.26 -10.99
C CYS A 72 12.08 17.72 -10.72
N ASP A 73 11.82 18.47 -11.81
CA ASP A 73 11.37 19.87 -11.77
C ASP A 73 10.05 20.01 -12.55
N GLU A 74 8.94 19.64 -11.92
CA GLU A 74 7.60 19.93 -12.42
C GLU A 74 7.15 21.37 -12.07
N GLY A 75 8.08 22.33 -12.17
CA GLY A 75 7.83 23.78 -12.17
C GLY A 75 7.41 24.40 -10.83
N ARG A 76 7.12 23.60 -9.79
CA ARG A 76 6.76 24.09 -8.44
C ARG A 76 7.37 23.32 -7.27
N CYS A 77 7.96 22.15 -7.51
CA CYS A 77 8.72 21.39 -6.52
C CYS A 77 9.91 20.76 -7.23
N ALA A 78 11.11 21.12 -6.78
CA ALA A 78 12.37 20.56 -7.23
C ALA A 78 12.80 19.50 -6.21
N VAL A 79 12.77 18.23 -6.60
CA VAL A 79 13.21 17.12 -5.73
C VAL A 79 14.21 16.25 -6.47
N TRP A 80 15.32 15.96 -5.81
CA TRP A 80 16.23 14.90 -6.24
C TRP A 80 15.61 13.57 -5.83
N THR A 81 15.40 12.69 -6.81
CA THR A 81 14.88 11.34 -6.59
C THR A 81 15.94 10.34 -7.01
N GLN A 82 16.08 9.26 -6.25
CA GLN A 82 16.87 8.11 -6.66
C GLN A 82 15.88 7.03 -7.11
N GLU A 83 15.95 6.64 -8.37
CA GLU A 83 15.10 5.59 -8.92
C GLU A 83 15.75 4.25 -8.63
N ALA A 84 15.31 3.58 -7.56
CA ALA A 84 15.74 2.21 -7.26
C ALA A 84 14.70 1.23 -7.81
N GLY A 85 14.98 0.70 -9.00
CA GLY A 85 14.31 -0.46 -9.57
C GLY A 85 13.17 -0.22 -10.56
N ALA A 86 12.57 -1.32 -11.04
CA ALA A 86 11.59 -1.36 -12.13
C ALA A 86 10.18 -0.85 -11.77
N PHE A 87 10.07 0.30 -11.10
CA PHE A 87 8.78 0.89 -10.80
C PHE A 87 8.37 1.86 -11.91
N ASN A 88 7.26 1.58 -12.59
CA ASN A 88 6.63 2.53 -13.48
C ASN A 88 5.64 3.36 -12.63
N PRO A 89 5.65 4.70 -12.70
CA PRO A 89 4.70 5.54 -11.96
C PRO A 89 3.23 5.25 -12.28
N ASN A 90 2.94 4.55 -13.39
CA ASN A 90 1.61 4.13 -13.79
C ASN A 90 1.23 2.72 -13.30
N ASP A 91 2.11 2.02 -12.58
CA ASP A 91 1.80 0.71 -12.03
C ASP A 91 0.69 0.82 -10.99
N THR A 92 -0.23 -0.15 -10.99
CA THR A 92 -1.27 -0.22 -9.95
C THR A 92 -0.65 -0.61 -8.62
N THR A 93 -0.70 0.31 -7.67
CA THR A 93 -0.19 0.15 -6.30
C THR A 93 -1.25 -0.45 -5.38
N VAL A 94 -0.80 -1.26 -4.42
CA VAL A 94 -1.68 -1.98 -3.49
C VAL A 94 -1.21 -1.77 -2.06
N GLU A 95 -2.11 -1.28 -1.21
CA GLU A 95 -1.95 -1.28 0.24
C GLU A 95 -2.40 -2.62 0.83
N LEU A 96 -1.58 -3.24 1.69
CA LEU A 96 -1.87 -4.56 2.28
C LEU A 96 -2.20 -4.44 3.76
N LYS A 97 -3.41 -4.88 4.11
CA LYS A 97 -3.85 -4.99 5.51
C LYS A 97 -4.18 -6.43 5.84
N CYS A 98 -3.91 -6.83 7.08
CA CYS A 98 -4.35 -8.11 7.63
C CYS A 98 -5.25 -7.85 8.84
N ARG A 99 -6.39 -8.53 8.92
CA ARG A 99 -7.39 -8.38 10.00
C ARG A 99 -8.04 -9.71 10.33
N THR A 100 -8.37 -9.91 11.60
CA THR A 100 -9.13 -11.09 11.99
C THR A 100 -10.57 -11.03 11.46
N LEU A 101 -11.16 -12.18 11.11
CA LEU A 101 -12.59 -12.30 10.77
C LEU A 101 -13.49 -11.86 11.93
N LYS A 102 -13.03 -11.96 13.18
CA LYS A 102 -13.76 -11.50 14.37
C LYS A 102 -13.89 -9.98 14.43
N CYS A 103 -13.13 -9.24 13.62
CA CYS A 103 -13.18 -7.79 13.55
C CYS A 103 -13.85 -7.37 12.23
N PRO A 104 -15.16 -7.02 12.25
CA PRO A 104 -15.87 -6.65 11.03
C PRO A 104 -15.30 -5.36 10.42
N ARG A 105 -14.78 -4.46 11.27
CA ARG A 105 -14.17 -3.20 10.86
C ARG A 105 -12.74 -3.47 10.37
N ALA A 106 -12.52 -3.34 9.05
CA ALA A 106 -11.16 -3.36 8.50
C ALA A 106 -10.33 -2.12 8.91
N GLY A 107 -10.98 -1.12 9.53
CA GLY A 107 -10.38 0.20 9.76
C GLY A 107 -10.37 1.03 8.47
N PHE A 108 -11.44 0.94 7.67
CA PHE A 108 -11.54 1.59 6.35
C PHE A 108 -11.27 3.09 6.39
N LYS A 109 -11.66 3.80 7.45
CA LYS A 109 -11.34 5.23 7.60
C LYS A 109 -9.83 5.51 7.65
N ALA A 110 -9.09 4.73 8.44
CA ALA A 110 -7.63 4.90 8.49
C ALA A 110 -6.97 4.44 7.18
N ALA A 111 -7.48 3.34 6.59
CA ALA A 111 -7.00 2.87 5.29
C ALA A 111 -7.24 3.91 4.19
N TYR A 112 -8.41 4.55 4.16
CA TYR A 112 -8.74 5.60 3.20
C TYR A 112 -7.73 6.74 3.22
N TYR A 113 -7.46 7.33 4.40
CA TYR A 113 -6.49 8.43 4.47
C TYR A 113 -5.07 8.00 4.10
N GLN A 114 -4.68 6.79 4.49
CA GLN A 114 -3.37 6.26 4.12
C GLN A 114 -3.26 6.08 2.61
N MET A 115 -4.28 5.51 1.95
CA MET A 115 -4.28 5.32 0.50
C MET A 115 -4.38 6.65 -0.25
N ALA A 116 -5.24 7.56 0.19
CA ALA A 116 -5.44 8.85 -0.47
C ALA A 116 -4.19 9.74 -0.39
N LEU A 117 -3.45 9.69 0.72
CA LEU A 117 -2.20 10.43 0.88
C LEU A 117 -0.98 9.68 0.31
N GLY A 118 -1.00 8.35 0.37
CA GLY A 118 0.04 7.49 -0.18
C GLY A 118 -0.11 7.18 -1.66
N ASP A 119 -1.15 7.73 -2.30
CA ASP A 119 -1.44 7.56 -3.72
C ASP A 119 -1.53 6.07 -4.12
N SER A 120 -2.32 5.33 -3.33
CA SER A 120 -2.53 3.89 -3.51
C SER A 120 -3.84 3.59 -4.23
N ASP A 121 -3.78 2.76 -5.27
CA ASP A 121 -4.93 2.47 -6.14
C ASP A 121 -5.92 1.47 -5.49
N LYS A 122 -5.36 0.45 -4.82
CA LYS A 122 -6.13 -0.65 -4.24
C LYS A 122 -5.78 -0.93 -2.78
N LEU A 123 -6.73 -1.50 -2.07
CA LEU A 123 -6.58 -2.09 -0.75
C LEU A 123 -6.87 -3.59 -0.85
N ALA A 124 -5.91 -4.43 -0.45
CA ALA A 124 -6.17 -5.84 -0.21
C ALA A 124 -6.14 -6.13 1.30
N VAL A 125 -7.24 -6.71 1.79
CA VAL A 125 -7.43 -7.09 3.20
C VAL A 125 -7.43 -8.60 3.34
N GLY A 126 -6.32 -9.14 3.84
CA GLY A 126 -6.25 -10.53 4.30
C GLY A 126 -7.08 -10.74 5.55
N ARG A 127 -8.07 -11.62 5.47
CA ARG A 127 -8.91 -12.02 6.59
C ARG A 127 -8.42 -13.32 7.18
N HIS A 128 -8.03 -13.30 8.45
CA HIS A 128 -7.53 -14.48 9.14
C HIS A 128 -8.42 -14.93 10.30
N GLN A 129 -8.40 -16.23 10.58
CA GLN A 129 -9.00 -16.82 11.77
C GLN A 129 -7.96 -17.69 12.45
N ASP A 130 -7.68 -17.38 13.71
CA ASP A 130 -6.73 -18.11 14.55
C ASP A 130 -5.34 -18.29 13.88
N GLY A 131 -4.94 -17.30 13.08
CA GLY A 131 -3.65 -17.24 12.38
C GLY A 131 -3.66 -17.77 10.95
N HIS A 132 -4.75 -18.40 10.51
CA HIS A 132 -4.88 -18.92 9.15
C HIS A 132 -5.57 -17.90 8.24
N LEU A 133 -4.99 -17.62 7.08
CA LEU A 133 -5.63 -16.80 6.05
C LEU A 133 -6.85 -17.56 5.49
N VAL A 134 -8.02 -16.93 5.56
CA VAL A 134 -9.29 -17.50 5.12
C VAL A 134 -9.73 -16.93 3.78
N LYS A 135 -9.60 -15.61 3.60
CA LYS A 135 -9.92 -14.92 2.35
C LYS A 135 -9.14 -13.63 2.21
N VAL A 136 -9.06 -13.13 0.98
CA VAL A 136 -8.56 -11.79 0.66
C VAL A 136 -9.72 -11.00 0.06
N GLU A 137 -9.95 -9.81 0.58
CA GLU A 137 -10.95 -8.88 0.06
C GLU A 137 -10.22 -7.71 -0.59
N GLU A 138 -10.57 -7.38 -1.84
CA GLU A 138 -10.00 -6.26 -2.57
C GLU A 138 -11.01 -5.11 -2.68
N PHE A 139 -10.50 -3.89 -2.58
CA PHE A 139 -11.29 -2.66 -2.69
C PHE A 139 -10.49 -1.60 -3.44
N THR A 140 -11.16 -0.87 -4.32
CA THR A 140 -10.67 0.38 -4.90
C THR A 140 -10.68 1.50 -3.85
N LEU A 141 -9.91 2.57 -4.09
CA LEU A 141 -9.96 3.76 -3.23
C LEU A 141 -11.38 4.32 -3.05
N ALA A 142 -12.22 4.29 -4.10
CA ALA A 142 -13.60 4.76 -4.05
C ALA A 142 -14.48 3.91 -3.12
N GLU A 143 -14.38 2.59 -3.20
CA GLU A 143 -15.11 1.67 -2.31
C GLU A 143 -14.64 1.79 -0.86
N VAL A 144 -13.33 2.02 -0.66
CA VAL A 144 -12.78 2.28 0.68
C VAL A 144 -13.30 3.60 1.24
N HIS A 145 -13.41 4.65 0.40
CA HIS A 145 -14.00 5.93 0.79
C HIS A 145 -15.46 5.77 1.23
N GLU A 146 -16.28 5.09 0.42
CA GLU A 146 -17.69 4.83 0.75
C GLU A 146 -17.81 4.12 2.11
N LYS A 147 -17.05 3.04 2.31
CA LYS A 147 -17.01 2.27 3.57
C LYS A 147 -16.41 3.04 4.75
N ALA A 148 -15.56 4.03 4.49
CA ALA A 148 -14.99 4.90 5.52
C ALA A 148 -15.99 5.94 6.03
N THR A 149 -16.91 6.37 5.15
CA THR A 149 -17.97 7.34 5.45
C THR A 149 -19.28 6.72 5.91
N ASP A 150 -19.40 5.39 5.77
CA ASP A 150 -20.55 4.60 6.18
C ASP A 150 -20.80 4.70 7.69
N ASN A 151 -21.85 5.45 8.05
CA ASN A 151 -22.24 5.67 9.44
C ASN A 151 -23.00 4.44 9.95
N ILE A 152 -22.26 3.46 10.46
CA ILE A 152 -22.78 2.19 10.98
C ILE A 152 -23.81 2.39 12.11
N ASP A 153 -23.77 3.51 12.83
CA ASP A 153 -24.72 3.80 13.92
C ASP A 153 -26.14 4.06 13.38
N LYS A 154 -26.29 4.34 12.08
CA LYS A 154 -27.59 4.47 11.41
C LYS A 154 -28.19 3.15 10.91
N ARG A 155 -27.47 2.03 11.02
CA ARG A 155 -27.96 0.72 10.54
C ARG A 155 -28.79 -0.06 11.56
N TRP A 156 -28.83 0.42 12.81
CA TRP A 156 -29.54 -0.20 13.92
C TRP A 156 -30.57 0.75 14.56
N ALA A 157 -30.92 1.83 13.87
CA ALA A 157 -32.05 2.71 14.17
C ALA A 157 -33.22 2.36 13.25
#